data_AF-A0A3S1F412-F1
#
_entry.id   AF-A0A3S1F412-F1
#
_cell.length_a   1.000
_cell.length_b   1.000
_cell.length_c   1.000
_cell.angle_alpha   90.00
_cell.angle_beta   90.00
_cell.angle_gamma   90.00
#
_symmetry.space_group_name_H-M   'P 1'
#
loop_
_entity.id
_entity.type
_entity.pdbx_description
1 polymer ?
#
loop_
_entity_poly.entity_id
_entity_poly.type
_entity_poly.pdbx_seq_one_letter_code
_entity_poly.pdbx_strand_id
1 'polypeptide(L)' 'MSSSEAIRTENPAGRLAAMAGAGEVDVVILGAGINGAGLFRDLCAQGVSCLIVDKADFGSGTSAAPSRLIHGGLK' A
#
# COMPACT_ATOMS: atom_id res chain seq x y z
N MET A 1 -11.81 14.79 -15.99
CA MET A 1 -11.69 13.92 -14.79
C MET A 1 -10.55 12.94 -15.04
N SER A 2 -9.56 12.90 -14.16
CA SER A 2 -8.42 11.96 -14.26
C SER A 2 -8.88 10.56 -13.86
N SER A 3 -8.35 9.51 -14.50
CA SER A 3 -8.67 8.11 -14.19
C SER A 3 -8.42 7.76 -12.71
N SER A 4 -7.48 8.44 -12.04
CA SER A 4 -7.21 8.31 -10.61
C SER A 4 -8.35 8.83 -9.71
N GLU A 5 -9.05 9.87 -10.16
CA GLU A 5 -10.17 10.47 -9.42
C GLU A 5 -11.42 9.58 -9.44
N ALA A 6 -11.63 8.88 -10.56
CA ALA A 6 -12.71 7.90 -10.73
C ALA A 6 -12.51 6.70 -9.80
N ILE A 7 -11.28 6.18 -9.72
CA ILE A 7 -10.93 5.08 -8.81
C ILE A 7 -11.16 5.47 -7.35
N ARG A 8 -10.91 6.74 -6.99
CA ARG A 8 -11.08 7.22 -5.62
C ARG A 8 -12.54 7.18 -5.13
N THR A 9 -13.50 7.38 -6.03
CA THR A 9 -14.93 7.53 -5.72
C THR A 9 -15.74 6.23 -5.80
N GLU A 10 -15.15 5.15 -6.29
CA GLU A 10 -15.83 3.86 -6.41
C GLU A 10 -15.81 3.02 -5.11
N ASN A 11 -16.88 2.25 -4.88
CA ASN A 11 -16.98 1.29 -3.77
C ASN A 11 -15.81 0.29 -3.82
N PRO A 12 -15.25 -0.17 -2.68
CA PRO A 12 -14.29 -1.27 -2.60
C PRO A 12 -14.50 -2.44 -3.59
N ALA A 13 -15.73 -2.90 -3.80
CA ALA A 13 -16.03 -3.97 -4.76
C ALA A 13 -15.72 -3.57 -6.22
N GLY A 14 -15.99 -2.31 -6.59
CA GLY A 14 -15.67 -1.75 -7.91
C GLY A 14 -14.16 -1.61 -8.13
N ARG A 15 -13.42 -1.19 -7.09
CA ARG A 15 -11.95 -1.12 -7.12
C ARG A 15 -11.33 -2.49 -7.38
N LEU A 16 -11.83 -3.53 -6.71
CA LEU A 16 -11.36 -4.89 -6.91
C LEU A 16 -11.73 -5.44 -8.30
N ALA A 17 -12.94 -5.14 -8.79
CA ALA A 17 -13.35 -5.53 -10.13
C ALA A 17 -12.48 -4.87 -11.22
N ALA A 18 -12.04 -3.63 -11.04
CA ALA A 18 -11.09 -2.98 -11.95
C ALA A 18 -9.73 -3.69 -12.00
N MET A 19 -9.37 -4.44 -10.94
CA MET A 19 -8.16 -5.26 -10.89
C MET A 19 -8.33 -6.69 -11.40
N ALA A 20 -9.54 -7.11 -11.80
CA ALA A 20 -9.83 -8.48 -12.22
C ALA A 20 -9.06 -8.96 -13.46
N GLY A 21 -8.40 -8.05 -14.19
CA GLY A 21 -7.51 -8.37 -15.32
C GLY A 21 -6.01 -8.34 -15.00
N ALA A 22 -5.62 -8.04 -13.76
CA ALA A 22 -4.22 -7.82 -13.38
C ALA A 22 -3.38 -9.11 -13.24
N GLY A 23 -4.00 -10.29 -13.41
CA GLY A 23 -3.37 -11.59 -13.18
C GLY A 23 -3.33 -11.98 -11.71
N GLU A 24 -2.83 -13.19 -11.43
CA GLU A 24 -2.64 -13.68 -10.06
C GLU A 24 -1.47 -12.96 -9.39
N VAL A 25 -1.61 -12.72 -8.08
CA VAL A 25 -0.55 -12.18 -7.23
C VAL A 25 -0.15 -13.23 -6.21
N ASP A 26 1.15 -13.35 -5.96
CA ASP A 26 1.69 -14.33 -5.01
C ASP A 26 1.47 -13.85 -3.57
N VAL A 27 1.53 -12.53 -3.36
CA VAL A 27 1.45 -11.92 -2.02
C VAL A 27 0.51 -10.72 -2.02
N VAL A 28 -0.36 -10.67 -1.01
CA VAL A 28 -1.18 -9.50 -0.69
C VAL A 28 -0.75 -8.93 0.66
N ILE A 29 -0.41 -7.64 0.68
CA ILE A 29 -0.01 -6.89 1.87
C ILE A 29 -1.15 -5.95 2.26
N LEU A 30 -1.61 -6.09 3.50
CA LEU A 30 -2.67 -5.24 4.07
C LEU A 30 -2.05 -4.17 4.97
N GLY A 31 -2.24 -2.91 4.59
CA GLY A 31 -1.69 -1.72 5.24
C GLY A 31 -0.46 -1.20 4.51
N ALA A 32 -0.53 0.04 4.04
CA ALA A 32 0.54 0.75 3.35
C ALA A 32 1.23 1.78 4.25
N GLY A 33 1.37 1.46 5.54
CA GLY A 33 2.31 2.12 6.44
C GLY A 33 3.76 1.74 6.12
N ILE A 34 4.72 2.27 6.88
CA ILE A 34 6.16 2.11 6.59
C ILE A 34 6.61 0.64 6.51
N ASN A 35 6.08 -0.23 7.38
CA ASN A 35 6.41 -1.66 7.36
C ASN A 35 5.86 -2.35 6.10
N GLY A 36 4.60 -2.09 5.74
CA GLY A 36 3.97 -2.70 4.57
C GLY A 36 4.59 -2.19 3.26
N ALA A 37 4.86 -0.89 3.17
CA ALA A 37 5.53 -0.29 2.02
C ALA A 37 6.98 -0.81 1.85
N GLY A 38 7.72 -0.95 2.95
CA GLY A 38 9.06 -1.54 2.93
C GLY A 38 9.06 -2.99 2.46
N LEU A 39 8.16 -3.82 3.02
CA LEU A 39 7.99 -5.21 2.61
C LEU A 39 7.60 -5.33 1.13
N PHE A 40 6.63 -4.53 0.67
CA PHE A 40 6.21 -4.51 -0.73
C PHE A 40 7.38 -4.21 -1.66
N ARG A 41 8.15 -3.16 -1.34
CA ARG A 41 9.32 -2.76 -2.11
C ARG A 41 10.39 -3.87 -2.16
N ASP A 42 10.66 -4.53 -1.03
CA ASP A 42 11.63 -5.61 -0.97
C ASP A 42 11.20 -6.86 -1.73
N LEU A 43 9.92 -7.21 -1.71
CA LEU A 43 9.38 -8.34 -2.48
C LEU A 43 9.35 -8.06 -3.98
N CYS A 44 8.91 -6.86 -4.39
CA CYS A 44 8.96 -6.46 -5.79
C CYS A 44 10.40 -6.43 -6.33
N ALA A 45 11.37 -6.00 -5.52
CA ALA A 45 12.79 -6.04 -5.89
C ALA A 45 13.33 -7.47 -6.10
N GLN A 46 12.69 -8.46 -5.49
CA GLN A 46 12.98 -9.89 -5.66
C GLN A 46 12.17 -10.54 -6.79
N GLY A 47 11.35 -9.77 -7.51
CA GLY A 47 10.53 -10.26 -8.62
C GLY A 47 9.24 -10.97 -8.20
N VAL A 48 8.83 -10.86 -6.93
CA VAL A 48 7.59 -11.45 -6.42
C VAL A 48 6.40 -10.59 -6.87
N SER A 49 5.36 -11.23 -7.41
CA SER A 49 4.12 -10.54 -7.77
C SER A 49 3.35 -10.16 -6.50
N CYS A 50 3.24 -8.85 -6.22
CA CYS A 50 2.68 -8.35 -4.98
C CYS A 50 1.56 -7.34 -5.23
N LEU A 51 0.55 -7.37 -4.36
CA LEU A 51 -0.47 -6.33 -4.22
C LEU A 51 -0.38 -5.72 -2.82
N ILE A 52 -0.39 -4.39 -2.72
CA ILE A 52 -0.53 -3.68 -1.43
C ILE A 52 -1.84 -2.91 -1.40
N VAL A 53 -2.56 -3.01 -0.28
CA VAL A 53 -3.86 -2.37 -0.09
C VAL A 53 -3.85 -1.59 1.22
N ASP A 54 -4.26 -0.33 1.19
CA ASP A 54 -4.56 0.46 2.38
C ASP A 54 -6.04 0.84 2.43
N LYS A 55 -6.59 0.94 3.64
CA LYS A 55 -7.98 1.36 3.85
C LYS A 55 -8.17 2.85 3.55
N ALA A 56 -7.16 3.68 3.80
CA ALA A 56 -7.22 5.13 3.68
C ALA A 56 -6.27 5.64 2.59
N ASP A 57 -5.03 5.97 2.93
CA ASP A 57 -4.00 6.43 1.99
C ASP A 57 -2.63 5.92 2.42
N PHE A 58 -1.65 5.99 1.52
CA PHE A 58 -0.28 5.56 1.82
C PHE A 58 0.28 6.31 3.02
N GLY A 59 0.78 5.56 4.01
CA GLY A 59 1.39 6.11 5.21
C GLY A 59 0.45 6.82 6.18
N SER A 60 -0.87 6.85 5.95
CA SER A 60 -1.80 7.71 6.72
C SER A 60 -2.05 7.30 8.17
N GLY A 61 -1.55 6.12 8.60
CA GLY A 61 -1.63 5.65 9.98
C GLY A 61 -0.51 6.18 10.87
N THR A 62 0.01 5.34 11.78
CA THR A 62 1.14 5.68 12.68
C THR A 62 2.35 6.25 11.94
N SER A 63 2.56 5.82 10.69
CA SER A 63 3.65 6.30 9.84
C SER A 63 3.58 7.80 9.50
N ALA A 64 2.42 8.44 9.61
CA ALA A 64 2.26 9.90 9.46
C ALA A 64 2.46 10.68 10.77
N ALA A 65 2.49 9.99 11.91
CA ALA A 65 2.63 10.59 13.24
C ALA A 65 3.95 10.21 13.98
N PRO A 66 5.14 10.16 13.33
CA PRO A 66 6.39 9.94 14.04
C PRO A 66 6.87 11.22 14.72
N SER A 67 7.84 11.09 15.64
CA SER A 67 8.69 12.20 16.10
C SER A 67 9.58 12.78 14.99
N ARG A 68 9.62 12.12 13.82
CA ARG A 68 10.44 12.45 12.64
C ARG A 68 11.94 12.38 12.94
N LEU A 69 12.32 11.45 13.82
CA LEU A 69 13.70 11.14 14.15
C LEU A 69 14.03 9.71 13.75
N ILE A 70 15.22 9.52 13.18
CA ILE A 70 15.82 8.19 13.00
C ILE A 70 16.88 8.07 14.09
N HIS A 71 16.60 7.28 15.12
CA HIS A 71 17.49 7.14 16.27
C HIS A 71 17.61 5.69 16.74
N GLY A 72 18.73 5.36 17.39
CA GLY A 72 18.93 4.06 18.05
C GLY A 72 18.18 3.86 19.37
N GLY A 73 17.45 4.88 19.85
CA GLY A 73 16.66 4.79 21.09
C GLY A 73 17.40 5.26 22.33
N LEU A 74 18.36 6.19 22.16
CA LEU A 74 18.98 6.91 23.28
C LEU A 74 17.88 7.61 24.08
N LYS A 75 17.92 7.43 25.40
CA LYS A 75 17.03 8.12 26.35
C LYS A 75 17.78 9.28 26.98
#